data_AF-A0A0A9DAX1-F1
#
_entry.id   AF-A0A0A9DAX1-F1
#
_cell.length_a   1.000
_cell.length_b   1.000
_cell.length_c   1.000
_cell.angle_alpha   90.00
_cell.angle_beta   90.00
_cell.angle_gamma   90.00
#
_symmetry.space_group_name_H-M   'P 1'
#
loop_
_entity.id
_entity.type
_entity.pdbx_description
1 polymer ?
#
loop_
_entity_poly.entity_id
_entity_poly.type
_entity_poly.pdbx_seq_one_letter_code
_entity_poly.pdbx_strand_id
1 'polypeptide(L)'
;MLMKMVFCLTMSTLTDDGVMAVKNAACERLLEQRVDIKMKSKKMVDCLNRFQIAMPKSRDNKERPVCIPAAVLEARAIAAAKEKKKLEKDLEDENGGAGVYSASLKKHYILANDEWKEDILAEILDGHNVADFLDPDILERCEELEREEGLRLEEQAAQDAFQIDGHELTEEQREILAEIRKKKALLIQEHRMKKRTAESHPVVPRKFDKDRKFTTNRMGRQLSTMGLDPSAAMDRACSRSRGRKRERSLSRAAGDGDDMEINGQQSNKKLRARSRSRSKSRAPEEVTPGEGFRDSDQKKEAIKKAWDSTKMINKDARRGEADRVIPTLKPKHLLSGKRSIGKTSRR
;
A
#
# COMPACT_ATOMS: atom_id res chain seq x y z
N MET A 1 14.13 -91.57 7.42
CA MET A 1 14.90 -91.16 8.61
C MET A 1 15.54 -89.80 8.34
N LEU A 2 14.97 -88.72 8.85
CA LEU A 2 15.59 -87.39 8.74
C LEU A 2 16.62 -87.27 9.88
N MET A 3 17.91 -87.32 9.54
CA MET A 3 18.98 -86.98 10.48
C MET A 3 18.79 -85.52 10.91
N LYS A 4 18.42 -85.29 12.18
CA LYS A 4 18.45 -83.94 12.76
C LYS A 4 19.92 -83.51 12.83
N MET A 5 20.33 -82.59 11.95
CA MET A 5 21.64 -81.94 12.04
C MET A 5 21.66 -81.07 13.30
N VAL A 6 22.36 -81.53 14.33
CA VAL A 6 22.66 -80.75 15.54
C VAL A 6 24.05 -80.18 15.38
N PHE A 7 24.19 -78.87 15.59
CA PHE A 7 25.46 -78.17 15.47
C PHE A 7 25.96 -77.82 16.85
N CYS A 8 27.20 -78.18 17.16
CA CYS A 8 27.85 -77.87 18.41
C CYS A 8 28.80 -76.68 18.19
N LEU A 9 28.65 -75.65 19.01
CA LEU A 9 29.55 -74.50 19.06
C LEU A 9 30.09 -74.37 20.47
N THR A 10 31.37 -74.10 20.60
CA THR A 10 32.01 -73.80 21.89
C THR A 10 31.85 -72.33 22.21
N MET A 11 31.41 -72.00 23.43
CA MET A 11 31.37 -70.63 23.94
C MET A 11 31.91 -70.59 25.37
N SER A 12 32.62 -69.51 25.69
CA SER A 12 33.17 -69.26 27.02
C SER A 12 32.73 -67.89 27.50
N THR A 13 32.09 -67.82 28.67
CA THR A 13 31.73 -66.55 29.32
C THR A 13 32.85 -65.99 30.19
N LEU A 14 34.00 -66.68 30.24
CA LEU A 14 35.17 -66.24 30.99
C LEU A 14 36.13 -65.44 30.09
N THR A 15 36.25 -65.83 28.81
CA THR A 15 37.11 -65.14 27.83
C THR A 15 36.31 -64.32 26.81
N ASP A 16 34.97 -64.30 26.94
CA ASP A 16 34.01 -63.76 25.96
C ASP A 16 34.13 -64.33 24.53
N ASP A 17 34.92 -65.39 24.37
CA ASP A 17 35.12 -66.06 23.09
C ASP A 17 33.87 -66.82 22.66
N GLY A 18 33.45 -66.57 21.42
CA GLY A 18 32.38 -67.31 20.77
C GLY A 18 30.95 -66.90 21.20
N VAL A 19 30.79 -66.03 22.19
CA VAL A 19 29.46 -65.58 22.66
C VAL A 19 28.68 -64.89 21.52
N MET A 20 29.33 -63.98 20.78
CA MET A 20 28.72 -63.33 19.61
C MET A 20 28.53 -64.29 18.43
N ALA A 21 29.43 -65.25 18.25
CA ALA A 21 29.32 -66.24 17.18
C ALA A 21 28.12 -67.17 17.38
N VAL A 22 27.89 -67.67 18.60
CA VAL A 22 26.72 -68.47 18.96
C VAL A 22 25.44 -67.67 18.80
N LYS A 23 25.42 -66.41 19.25
CA LYS A 23 24.27 -65.51 19.05
C LYS A 23 23.93 -65.34 17.57
N ASN A 24 24.92 -65.02 16.73
CA ASN A 24 24.71 -64.84 15.29
C ASN A 24 24.20 -66.13 14.65
N ALA A 25 24.83 -67.27 14.94
CA ALA A 25 24.43 -68.56 14.38
C ALA A 25 23.01 -68.98 14.81
N ALA A 26 22.62 -68.71 16.06
CA ALA A 26 21.27 -68.97 16.54
C ALA A 26 20.24 -68.05 15.89
N CYS A 27 20.56 -66.74 15.75
CA CYS A 27 19.70 -65.76 15.10
C CYS A 27 19.50 -66.04 13.62
N GLU A 28 20.57 -66.37 12.88
CA GLU A 28 20.51 -66.69 11.45
C GLU A 28 19.63 -67.91 11.17
N ARG A 29 19.77 -68.98 11.97
CA ARG A 29 18.93 -70.17 11.82
C ARG A 29 17.46 -69.92 12.11
N LEU A 30 17.20 -69.14 13.16
CA LEU A 30 15.83 -68.73 13.48
C LEU A 30 15.27 -67.85 12.36
N LEU A 31 16.07 -66.95 11.79
CA LEU A 31 15.67 -66.11 10.66
C LEU A 31 15.37 -66.96 9.42
N GLU A 32 16.18 -67.95 9.09
CA GLU A 32 15.95 -68.89 7.98
C GLU A 32 14.59 -69.60 8.12
N GLN A 33 14.32 -70.18 9.29
CA GLN A 33 13.03 -70.82 9.58
C GLN A 33 11.86 -69.83 9.47
N ARG A 34 12.02 -68.60 9.98
CA ARG A 34 10.96 -67.57 9.90
C ARG A 34 10.74 -67.08 8.48
N VAL A 35 11.80 -66.93 7.70
CA VAL A 35 11.73 -66.55 6.28
C VAL A 35 11.01 -67.64 5.50
N ASP A 36 11.32 -68.93 5.72
CA ASP A 36 10.62 -70.04 5.07
C ASP A 36 9.12 -70.05 5.35
N ILE A 37 8.73 -69.81 6.61
CA ILE A 37 7.32 -69.68 6.99
C ILE A 37 6.69 -68.46 6.31
N LYS A 38 7.42 -67.34 6.24
CA LYS A 38 6.93 -66.09 5.63
C LYS A 38 6.81 -66.19 4.11
N MET A 39 7.73 -66.89 3.44
CA MET A 39 7.70 -67.18 2.00
C MET A 39 6.49 -68.05 1.64
N LYS A 40 6.16 -69.04 2.48
CA LYS A 40 4.94 -69.85 2.34
C LYS A 40 3.65 -69.06 2.59
N SER A 41 3.74 -67.88 3.21
CA SER A 41 2.58 -67.04 3.55
C SER A 41 2.22 -66.06 2.42
N LYS A 42 0.92 -65.78 2.23
CA LYS A 42 0.44 -64.80 1.24
C LYS A 42 0.84 -63.35 1.53
N LYS A 43 1.25 -63.04 2.77
CA LYS A 43 1.68 -61.70 3.22
C LYS A 43 3.03 -61.26 2.64
N MET A 44 3.74 -62.14 1.93
CA MET A 44 4.95 -61.77 1.19
C MET A 44 4.65 -60.81 0.05
N VAL A 45 3.50 -60.97 -0.63
CA VAL A 45 3.13 -60.18 -1.81
C VAL A 45 3.05 -58.68 -1.46
N ASP A 46 2.55 -58.33 -0.28
CA ASP A 46 2.45 -56.95 0.19
C ASP A 46 3.81 -56.27 0.40
N CYS A 47 4.87 -57.06 0.67
CA CYS A 47 6.23 -56.54 0.91
C CYS A 47 7.14 -56.64 -0.31
N LEU A 48 6.72 -57.34 -1.37
CA LEU A 48 7.56 -57.66 -2.53
C LEU A 48 8.11 -56.42 -3.22
N ASN A 49 7.33 -55.34 -3.27
CA ASN A 49 7.74 -54.05 -3.83
C ASN A 49 8.93 -53.41 -3.08
N ARG A 50 9.17 -53.76 -1.80
CA ARG A 50 10.31 -53.25 -1.01
C ARG A 50 11.59 -54.05 -1.26
N PHE A 51 11.44 -55.33 -1.63
CA PHE A 51 12.57 -56.21 -1.96
C PHE A 51 13.03 -56.04 -3.40
N GLN A 52 12.12 -55.64 -4.30
CA GLN A 52 12.45 -55.47 -5.70
C GLN A 52 13.30 -54.20 -5.92
N ILE A 53 14.61 -54.40 -6.11
CA ILE A 53 15.52 -53.34 -6.55
C ILE A 53 15.39 -53.17 -8.06
N ALA A 54 15.09 -51.96 -8.52
CA ALA A 54 14.99 -51.66 -9.94
C ALA A 54 16.39 -51.59 -10.58
N MET A 55 16.69 -52.53 -11.48
CA MET A 55 17.90 -52.47 -12.29
C MET A 55 17.66 -51.55 -13.50
N PRO A 56 18.40 -50.43 -13.62
CA PRO A 56 18.20 -49.50 -14.72
C PRO A 56 18.60 -50.15 -16.05
N LYS A 57 17.69 -50.11 -17.04
CA LYS A 57 18.00 -50.51 -18.41
C LYS A 57 18.87 -49.43 -19.06
N SER A 58 19.93 -49.83 -19.78
CA SER A 58 20.74 -48.90 -20.57
C SER A 58 19.86 -48.22 -21.61
N ARG A 59 19.76 -46.88 -21.52
CA ARG A 59 18.94 -46.06 -22.42
C ARG A 59 19.80 -45.29 -23.42
N ASP A 60 20.90 -44.70 -22.94
CA ASP A 60 21.79 -43.82 -23.70
C ASP A 60 23.24 -44.29 -23.53
N ASN A 61 24.12 -44.01 -24.49
CA ASN A 61 25.58 -44.28 -24.40
C ASN A 61 26.35 -43.18 -23.65
N LYS A 62 25.68 -42.40 -22.78
CA LYS A 62 26.31 -41.34 -21.98
C LYS A 62 26.66 -41.88 -20.60
N GLU A 63 27.93 -41.87 -20.26
CA GLU A 63 28.39 -42.22 -18.91
C GLU A 63 27.95 -41.15 -17.91
N ARG A 64 27.46 -41.61 -16.75
CA ARG A 64 27.07 -40.75 -15.62
C ARG A 64 27.85 -41.20 -14.39
N PRO A 65 29.16 -40.92 -14.35
CA PRO A 65 30.00 -41.34 -13.24
C PRO A 65 29.61 -40.62 -11.95
N VAL A 66 29.96 -41.23 -10.82
CA VAL A 66 29.79 -40.60 -9.51
C VAL A 66 30.86 -39.52 -9.36
N CYS A 67 30.45 -38.25 -9.19
CA CYS A 67 31.37 -37.14 -8.98
C CYS A 67 31.60 -36.92 -7.49
N ILE A 68 32.68 -37.50 -6.94
CA ILE A 68 33.14 -37.25 -5.57
C ILE A 68 34.41 -36.40 -5.65
N PRO A 69 34.41 -35.17 -5.12
CA PRO A 69 35.61 -34.34 -5.06
C PRO A 69 36.72 -35.00 -4.23
N ALA A 70 37.98 -34.87 -4.65
CA ALA A 70 39.13 -35.45 -3.96
C ALA A 70 39.24 -35.01 -2.49
N ALA A 71 38.90 -33.75 -2.20
CA ALA A 71 38.87 -33.19 -0.84
C ALA A 71 38.01 -34.00 0.14
N VAL A 72 36.95 -34.67 -0.32
CA VAL A 72 36.08 -35.50 0.54
C VAL A 72 36.76 -36.82 0.90
N LEU A 73 37.54 -37.40 -0.02
CA LEU A 73 38.28 -38.63 0.22
C LEU A 73 39.43 -38.38 1.21
N GLU A 74 40.15 -37.28 1.04
CA GLU A 74 41.18 -36.83 1.96
C GLU A 74 40.60 -36.52 3.34
N ALA A 75 39.47 -35.81 3.41
CA ALA A 75 38.79 -35.52 4.68
C ALA A 75 38.35 -36.80 5.40
N ARG A 76 37.90 -37.84 4.67
CA ARG A 76 37.57 -39.14 5.27
C ARG A 76 38.81 -39.84 5.83
N ALA A 77 39.95 -39.76 5.15
CA ALA A 77 41.21 -40.31 5.64
C ALA A 77 41.70 -39.59 6.91
N ILE A 78 41.61 -38.25 6.94
CA ILE A 78 41.96 -37.42 8.10
C ILE A 78 41.03 -37.70 9.29
N ALA A 79 39.72 -37.85 9.04
CA ALA A 79 38.76 -38.21 10.08
C ALA A 79 39.04 -39.61 10.67
N ALA A 80 39.47 -40.57 9.84
CA ALA A 80 39.92 -41.88 10.31
C ALA A 80 41.20 -41.78 11.16
N ALA A 81 42.07 -40.81 10.86
CA ALA A 81 43.25 -40.46 11.67
C ALA A 81 42.94 -39.69 12.98
N LYS A 82 41.65 -39.43 13.28
CA LYS A 82 41.13 -38.82 14.51
C LYS A 82 41.51 -37.35 14.77
N GLU A 83 42.06 -36.63 13.79
CA GLU A 83 42.25 -35.19 13.92
C GLU A 83 40.90 -34.47 13.87
N LYS A 84 40.45 -33.95 15.02
CA LYS A 84 39.20 -33.19 15.11
C LYS A 84 39.48 -31.72 14.81
N LYS A 85 38.87 -31.20 13.73
CA LYS A 85 38.84 -29.76 13.46
C LYS A 85 37.96 -29.08 14.50
N LYS A 86 38.35 -27.88 14.95
CA LYS A 86 37.47 -27.01 15.74
C LYS A 86 36.21 -26.73 14.95
N LEU A 87 35.06 -27.03 15.53
CA LEU A 87 33.76 -26.72 14.95
C LEU A 87 33.27 -25.37 15.46
N GLU A 88 32.31 -24.77 14.75
CA GLU A 88 31.69 -23.51 15.19
C GLU A 88 31.02 -23.66 16.57
N LYS A 89 30.58 -24.87 16.90
CA LYS A 89 30.07 -25.20 18.24
C LYS A 89 31.13 -25.07 19.33
N ASP A 90 32.36 -25.49 19.06
CA ASP A 90 33.46 -25.37 20.02
C ASP A 90 33.83 -23.89 20.22
N LEU A 91 33.77 -23.08 19.15
CA LEU A 91 33.96 -21.63 19.21
C LEU A 91 32.83 -20.91 19.95
N GLU A 92 31.59 -21.36 19.81
CA GLU A 92 30.44 -20.87 20.57
C GLU A 92 30.63 -21.13 22.08
N ASP A 93 31.01 -22.35 22.45
CA ASP A 93 31.28 -22.73 23.85
C ASP A 93 32.46 -21.92 24.43
N GLU A 94 33.51 -21.65 23.64
CA GLU A 94 34.64 -20.79 24.02
C GLU A 94 34.24 -19.31 24.22
N ASN A 95 33.29 -18.79 23.43
CA ASN A 95 32.95 -17.36 23.37
C ASN A 95 31.71 -16.97 24.19
N GLY A 96 31.32 -17.78 25.18
CA GLY A 96 30.24 -17.46 26.11
C GLY A 96 28.93 -18.22 25.90
N GLY A 97 28.94 -19.22 25.02
CA GLY A 97 27.86 -20.18 24.84
C GLY A 97 26.61 -19.63 24.16
N ALA A 98 25.59 -20.49 24.10
CA ALA A 98 24.35 -20.23 23.41
C ALA A 98 23.62 -18.99 23.95
N GLY A 99 23.40 -18.01 23.07
CA GLY A 99 22.67 -16.77 23.35
C GLY A 99 23.56 -15.55 23.60
N VAL A 100 24.86 -15.72 23.86
CA VAL A 100 25.82 -14.60 23.96
C VAL A 100 26.67 -14.52 22.69
N TYR A 101 27.11 -15.66 22.17
CA TYR A 101 27.89 -15.70 20.93
C TYR A 101 27.03 -15.30 19.71
N SER A 102 27.52 -14.35 18.93
CA SER A 102 26.95 -13.97 17.64
C SER A 102 27.90 -14.38 16.52
N ALA A 103 27.52 -15.39 15.74
CA ALA A 103 28.30 -15.84 14.60
C ALA A 103 28.15 -14.84 13.43
N SER A 104 29.26 -14.21 13.00
CA SER A 104 29.25 -13.41 11.77
C SER A 104 29.14 -14.33 10.55
N LEU A 105 28.09 -14.11 9.75
CA LEU A 105 27.84 -14.84 8.51
C LEU A 105 28.88 -14.50 7.42
N LYS A 106 29.52 -13.33 7.52
CA LYS A 106 30.48 -12.80 6.54
C LYS A 106 31.86 -13.48 6.61
N LYS A 107 32.19 -14.14 7.74
CA LYS A 107 33.50 -14.78 8.00
C LYS A 107 33.95 -15.75 6.91
N HIS A 108 33.02 -16.54 6.37
CA HIS A 108 33.32 -17.62 5.42
C HIS A 108 33.10 -17.23 3.95
N TYR A 109 32.91 -15.94 3.65
CA TYR A 109 32.80 -15.50 2.27
C TYR A 109 34.14 -15.63 1.54
N ILE A 110 34.08 -16.02 0.28
CA ILE A 110 35.24 -16.13 -0.60
C ILE A 110 35.18 -14.89 -1.51
N LEU A 111 35.99 -13.89 -1.18
CA LEU A 111 36.12 -12.63 -1.92
C LEU A 111 37.54 -12.52 -2.48
N ALA A 112 37.75 -11.61 -3.43
CA ALA A 112 39.08 -11.34 -3.97
C ALA A 112 40.02 -10.76 -2.90
N ASN A 113 39.49 -9.87 -2.06
CA ASN A 113 40.18 -9.28 -0.92
C ASN A 113 39.44 -9.63 0.37
N ASP A 114 40.16 -10.14 1.36
CA ASP A 114 39.57 -10.51 2.65
C ASP A 114 39.19 -9.30 3.52
N GLU A 115 39.82 -8.15 3.28
CA GLU A 115 39.57 -6.90 4.02
C GLU A 115 38.12 -6.41 3.87
N TRP A 116 37.55 -6.58 2.66
CA TRP A 116 36.21 -6.07 2.34
C TRP A 116 35.09 -7.02 2.78
N LYS A 117 35.41 -8.09 3.52
CA LYS A 117 34.38 -9.02 4.04
C LYS A 117 33.38 -8.33 4.94
N GLU A 118 33.85 -7.40 5.77
CA GLU A 118 33.03 -6.73 6.78
C GLU A 118 32.34 -5.47 6.27
N ASP A 119 32.69 -5.01 5.07
CA ASP A 119 32.10 -3.81 4.47
C ASP A 119 30.58 -3.94 4.30
N ILE A 120 29.89 -2.80 4.40
CA ILE A 120 28.43 -2.70 4.30
C ILE A 120 28.09 -2.19 2.90
N LEU A 121 27.39 -3.01 2.12
CA LEU A 121 26.86 -2.61 0.82
C LEU A 121 25.67 -1.67 1.02
N ALA A 122 25.64 -0.54 0.31
CA ALA A 122 24.46 0.31 0.28
C ALA A 122 23.33 -0.40 -0.48
N GLU A 123 22.14 -0.49 0.13
CA GLU A 123 20.98 -1.15 -0.48
C GLU A 123 20.10 -0.15 -1.26
N ILE A 124 19.91 1.06 -0.73
CA ILE A 124 18.98 2.05 -1.30
C ILE A 124 19.68 3.41 -1.42
N LEU A 125 19.56 4.03 -2.59
CA LEU A 125 20.04 5.37 -2.89
C LEU A 125 18.92 6.13 -3.60
N ASP A 126 18.49 7.29 -3.06
CA ASP A 126 17.47 8.17 -3.65
C ASP A 126 16.20 7.46 -4.13
N GLY A 127 15.71 6.50 -3.33
CA GLY A 127 14.50 5.73 -3.63
C GLY A 127 14.66 4.62 -4.66
N HIS A 128 15.88 4.39 -5.15
CA HIS A 128 16.24 3.30 -6.07
C HIS A 128 17.09 2.25 -5.34
N ASN A 129 16.96 1.00 -5.76
CA ASN A 129 17.75 -0.11 -5.23
C ASN A 129 19.10 -0.18 -5.94
N VAL A 130 20.20 -0.20 -5.19
CA VAL A 130 21.56 -0.25 -5.74
C VAL A 130 21.82 -1.57 -6.44
N ALA A 131 21.23 -2.68 -5.98
CA ALA A 131 21.43 -4.00 -6.58
C ALA A 131 20.93 -4.10 -8.03
N ASP A 132 19.98 -3.25 -8.42
CA ASP A 132 19.44 -3.22 -9.78
C ASP A 132 20.43 -2.58 -10.77
N PHE A 133 21.45 -1.87 -10.27
CA PHE A 133 22.47 -1.18 -11.06
C PHE A 133 23.87 -1.81 -10.91
N LEU A 134 23.99 -3.00 -10.30
CA LEU A 134 25.28 -3.69 -10.17
C LEU A 134 25.53 -4.60 -11.37
N ASP A 135 26.12 -4.04 -12.43
CA ASP A 135 26.55 -4.78 -13.63
C ASP A 135 28.08 -4.68 -13.82
N PRO A 136 28.75 -5.74 -14.32
CA PRO A 136 30.18 -5.68 -14.64
C PRO A 136 30.51 -4.65 -15.72
N ASP A 137 29.56 -4.34 -16.60
CA ASP A 137 29.72 -3.51 -17.79
C ASP A 137 29.21 -2.07 -17.60
N ILE A 138 28.87 -1.66 -16.36
CA ILE A 138 28.13 -0.41 -16.13
C ILE A 138 28.88 0.84 -16.62
N LEU A 139 30.21 0.86 -16.50
CA LEU A 139 31.03 1.99 -16.93
C LEU A 139 30.93 2.20 -18.45
N GLU A 140 30.98 1.12 -19.24
CA GLU A 140 30.87 1.20 -20.69
C GLU A 140 29.50 1.75 -21.11
N ARG A 141 28.43 1.30 -20.44
CA ARG A 141 27.07 1.81 -20.69
C ARG A 141 26.91 3.28 -20.28
N CYS A 142 27.54 3.72 -19.19
CA CYS A 142 27.53 5.12 -18.79
C CYS A 142 28.25 6.00 -19.82
N GLU A 143 29.41 5.57 -20.33
CA GLU A 143 30.13 6.31 -21.38
C GLU A 143 29.33 6.42 -22.69
N GLU A 144 28.59 5.38 -23.07
CA GLU A 144 27.67 5.42 -24.21
C GLU A 144 26.55 6.43 -24.00
N LEU A 145 26.00 6.48 -22.80
CA LEU A 145 24.92 7.39 -22.44
C LEU A 145 25.40 8.85 -22.38
N GLU A 146 26.58 9.11 -21.82
CA GLU A 146 27.20 10.44 -21.84
C GLU A 146 27.48 10.95 -23.26
N ARG A 147 27.89 10.06 -24.18
CA ARG A 147 28.04 10.39 -25.60
C ARG A 147 26.72 10.76 -26.26
N GLU A 148 25.64 10.05 -25.95
CA GLU A 148 24.30 10.37 -26.46
C GLU A 148 23.76 11.68 -25.87
N GLU A 149 23.93 11.90 -24.57
CA GLU A 149 23.52 13.14 -23.89
C GLU A 149 24.28 14.35 -24.40
N GLY A 150 25.58 14.22 -24.69
CA GLY A 150 26.38 15.28 -25.32
C GLY A 150 25.80 15.72 -26.67
N LEU A 151 25.46 14.77 -27.54
CA LEU A 151 24.82 15.06 -28.83
C LEU A 151 23.45 15.73 -28.64
N ARG A 152 22.65 15.25 -27.68
CA ARG A 152 21.35 15.84 -27.32
C ARG A 152 21.47 17.26 -26.79
N LEU A 153 22.49 17.55 -25.99
CA LEU A 153 22.74 18.89 -25.45
C LEU A 153 23.16 19.86 -26.55
N GLU A 154 23.98 19.41 -27.51
CA GLU A 154 24.35 20.22 -28.68
C GLU A 154 23.12 20.53 -29.55
N GLU A 155 22.23 19.55 -29.75
CA GLU A 155 20.96 19.76 -30.44
C GLU A 155 20.03 20.74 -29.70
N GLN A 156 19.93 20.62 -28.37
CA GLN A 156 19.15 21.55 -27.54
C GLN A 156 19.75 22.94 -27.52
N ALA A 157 21.07 23.07 -27.41
CA ALA A 157 21.76 24.35 -27.48
C ALA A 157 21.58 25.00 -28.86
N ALA A 158 21.58 24.21 -29.93
CA ALA A 158 21.22 24.71 -31.26
C ALA A 158 19.76 25.18 -31.30
N GLN A 159 18.80 24.40 -30.76
CA GLN A 159 17.39 24.78 -30.72
C GLN A 159 17.13 26.02 -29.85
N ASP A 160 17.80 26.16 -28.71
CA ASP A 160 17.72 27.31 -27.81
C ASP A 160 18.40 28.54 -28.41
N ALA A 161 19.51 28.38 -29.13
CA ALA A 161 20.13 29.46 -29.91
C ALA A 161 19.22 29.93 -31.07
N PHE A 162 18.40 29.06 -31.64
CA PHE A 162 17.33 29.43 -32.58
C PHE A 162 16.09 30.03 -31.89
N GLN A 163 15.96 29.91 -30.56
CA GLN A 163 14.94 30.56 -29.75
C GLN A 163 15.47 31.87 -29.12
N ILE A 164 15.96 32.80 -29.94
CA ILE A 164 16.20 34.17 -29.49
C ILE A 164 15.42 35.15 -30.38
N ASP A 165 14.72 36.06 -29.69
CA ASP A 165 13.99 37.25 -30.16
C ASP A 165 12.51 37.11 -30.57
N GLY A 166 11.72 36.51 -29.69
CA GLY A 166 10.30 36.85 -29.56
C GLY A 166 10.12 38.02 -28.58
N HIS A 167 10.27 39.27 -29.06
CA HIS A 167 10.04 40.55 -28.35
C HIS A 167 9.79 40.43 -26.83
N GLU A 168 10.83 40.67 -26.02
CA GLU A 168 10.65 40.81 -24.58
C GLU A 168 9.61 41.89 -24.29
N LEU A 169 8.53 41.49 -23.61
CA LEU A 169 7.48 42.38 -23.14
C LEU A 169 8.14 43.48 -22.28
N THR A 170 7.97 44.76 -22.67
CA THR A 170 8.50 45.89 -21.90
C THR A 170 7.97 45.85 -20.47
N GLU A 171 8.70 46.43 -19.51
CA GLU A 171 8.29 46.42 -18.10
C GLU A 171 6.86 46.95 -17.91
N GLU A 172 6.48 47.99 -18.65
CA GLU A 172 5.11 48.54 -18.69
C GLU A 172 4.08 47.52 -19.16
N GLN A 173 4.38 46.71 -20.18
CA GLN A 173 3.47 45.68 -20.67
C GLN A 173 3.34 44.52 -19.67
N ARG A 174 4.39 44.20 -18.91
CA ARG A 174 4.34 43.17 -17.84
C ARG A 174 3.44 43.64 -16.70
N GLU A 175 3.51 44.91 -16.31
CA GLU A 175 2.65 45.51 -15.30
C GLU A 175 1.18 45.52 -15.75
N ILE A 176 0.91 45.97 -16.98
CA ILE A 176 -0.43 45.94 -17.58
C ILE A 176 -0.97 44.49 -17.62
N LEU A 177 -0.14 43.51 -18.00
CA LEU A 177 -0.52 42.10 -18.05
C LEU A 177 -0.82 41.55 -16.64
N ALA A 178 -0.05 41.95 -15.62
CA ALA A 178 -0.32 41.61 -14.23
C ALA A 178 -1.64 42.23 -13.74
N GLU A 179 -1.94 43.48 -14.08
CA GLU A 179 -3.23 44.12 -13.79
C GLU A 179 -4.40 43.41 -14.47
N ILE A 180 -4.26 43.04 -15.75
CA ILE A 180 -5.26 42.27 -16.50
C ILE A 180 -5.51 40.92 -15.82
N ARG A 181 -4.45 40.20 -15.43
CA ARG A 181 -4.55 38.91 -14.73
C ARG A 181 -5.25 39.07 -13.37
N LYS A 182 -4.89 40.08 -12.58
CA LYS A 182 -5.55 40.40 -11.29
C LYS A 182 -7.04 40.69 -11.49
N LYS A 183 -7.38 41.55 -12.46
CA LYS A 183 -8.78 41.91 -12.77
C LYS A 183 -9.58 40.71 -13.26
N LYS A 184 -8.98 39.84 -14.09
CA LYS A 184 -9.60 38.59 -14.56
C LYS A 184 -9.82 37.61 -13.40
N ALA A 185 -8.86 37.48 -12.48
CA ALA A 185 -9.00 36.64 -11.29
C ALA A 185 -10.16 37.11 -10.39
N LEU A 186 -10.27 38.43 -10.14
CA LEU A 186 -11.39 39.01 -9.38
C LEU A 186 -12.75 38.74 -10.04
N LEU A 187 -12.85 38.92 -11.37
CA LEU A 187 -14.08 38.61 -12.11
C LEU A 187 -14.47 37.13 -12.02
N ILE A 188 -13.49 36.21 -12.10
CA ILE A 188 -13.72 34.77 -11.96
C ILE A 188 -14.18 34.44 -10.54
N GLN A 189 -13.55 35.02 -9.51
CA GLN A 189 -13.95 34.83 -8.11
C GLN A 189 -15.37 35.33 -7.87
N GLU A 190 -15.73 36.53 -8.34
CA GLU A 190 -17.10 37.04 -8.26
C GLU A 190 -18.11 36.11 -8.95
N HIS A 191 -17.77 35.62 -10.13
CA HIS A 191 -18.61 34.69 -10.88
C HIS A 191 -18.78 33.35 -10.13
N ARG A 192 -17.71 32.81 -9.55
CA ARG A 192 -17.77 31.61 -8.69
C ARG A 192 -18.64 31.83 -7.46
N MET A 193 -18.55 32.99 -6.80
CA MET A 193 -19.41 33.34 -5.66
C MET A 193 -20.89 33.46 -6.07
N LYS A 194 -21.17 34.01 -7.27
CA LYS A 194 -22.52 34.08 -7.86
C LYS A 194 -23.06 32.70 -8.26
N LYS A 195 -22.21 31.77 -8.73
CA LYS A 195 -22.61 30.38 -9.07
C LYS A 195 -22.76 29.47 -7.86
N ARG A 196 -21.87 29.57 -6.86
CA ARG A 196 -21.95 28.77 -5.62
C ARG A 196 -23.25 29.02 -4.84
N THR A 197 -23.77 30.24 -4.93
CA THR A 197 -25.10 30.59 -4.40
C THR A 197 -26.26 30.10 -5.28
N ALA A 198 -26.00 29.79 -6.55
CA ALA A 198 -26.99 29.30 -7.53
C ALA A 198 -27.18 27.77 -7.55
N GLU A 199 -26.20 26.98 -7.11
CA GLU A 199 -26.34 25.51 -6.99
C GLU A 199 -27.33 25.10 -5.88
N SER A 200 -27.55 25.97 -4.89
CA SER A 200 -28.49 25.73 -3.78
C SER A 200 -29.80 26.52 -3.89
N HIS A 201 -29.86 27.56 -4.74
CA HIS A 201 -31.03 28.44 -4.86
C HIS A 201 -31.20 28.96 -6.29
N PRO A 202 -32.44 29.13 -6.80
CA PRO A 202 -32.67 29.69 -8.13
C PRO A 202 -32.11 31.11 -8.27
N VAL A 203 -31.51 31.42 -9.42
CA VAL A 203 -30.99 32.76 -9.74
C VAL A 203 -32.16 33.75 -9.83
N VAL A 204 -32.17 34.75 -8.94
CA VAL A 204 -33.23 35.77 -8.91
C VAL A 204 -33.10 36.70 -10.12
N PRO A 205 -34.17 36.90 -10.91
CA PRO A 205 -34.17 37.85 -12.02
C PRO A 205 -33.78 39.26 -11.56
N ARG A 206 -32.95 39.95 -12.36
CA ARG A 206 -32.38 41.28 -12.06
C ARG A 206 -33.40 42.31 -11.57
N LYS A 207 -34.64 42.25 -12.08
CA LYS A 207 -35.74 43.17 -11.75
C LYS A 207 -36.15 43.23 -10.26
N PHE A 208 -35.85 42.19 -9.48
CA PHE A 208 -36.30 42.10 -8.09
C PHE A 208 -35.28 42.61 -7.04
N ASP A 209 -34.10 43.08 -7.48
CA ASP A 209 -33.01 43.65 -6.66
C ASP A 209 -32.87 43.10 -5.22
N LYS A 210 -32.60 41.79 -5.09
CA LYS A 210 -32.47 41.11 -3.79
C LYS A 210 -31.44 41.76 -2.86
N ASP A 211 -30.34 42.24 -3.44
CA ASP A 211 -29.18 42.74 -2.71
C ASP A 211 -29.20 44.27 -2.53
N ARG A 212 -30.26 44.97 -2.99
CA ARG A 212 -30.39 46.45 -2.98
C ARG A 212 -29.19 47.14 -3.65
N LYS A 213 -28.73 46.55 -4.74
CA LYS A 213 -27.51 46.91 -5.43
C LYS A 213 -27.75 47.92 -6.57
N PHE A 214 -28.98 48.14 -7.02
CA PHE A 214 -29.32 49.10 -8.07
C PHE A 214 -29.60 50.50 -7.51
N THR A 215 -28.57 51.12 -6.93
CA THR A 215 -28.62 52.52 -6.47
C THR A 215 -28.04 53.46 -7.53
N THR A 216 -28.55 54.69 -7.57
CA THR A 216 -28.04 55.78 -8.44
C THR A 216 -26.55 56.03 -8.20
N ASN A 217 -26.13 56.04 -6.93
CA ASN A 217 -24.74 56.25 -6.52
C ASN A 217 -23.80 55.16 -7.03
N ARG A 218 -24.23 53.88 -7.00
CA ARG A 218 -23.41 52.78 -7.53
C ARG A 218 -23.32 52.83 -9.05
N MET A 219 -24.43 53.13 -9.72
CA MET A 219 -24.47 53.28 -11.17
C MET A 219 -23.51 54.38 -11.62
N GLY A 220 -23.52 55.52 -10.94
CA GLY A 220 -22.61 56.63 -11.21
C GLY A 220 -21.13 56.22 -11.07
N ARG A 221 -20.77 55.54 -9.98
CA ARG A 221 -19.39 55.03 -9.75
C ARG A 221 -18.94 54.03 -10.81
N GLN A 222 -19.82 53.14 -11.26
CA GLN A 222 -19.46 52.14 -12.29
C GLN A 222 -19.29 52.77 -13.67
N LEU A 223 -20.12 53.74 -14.03
CA LEU A 223 -19.99 54.48 -15.29
C LEU A 223 -18.73 55.35 -15.30
N SER A 224 -18.41 56.02 -14.19
CA SER A 224 -17.17 56.80 -14.08
C SER A 224 -15.91 55.92 -14.15
N THR A 225 -15.94 54.72 -13.54
CA THR A 225 -14.84 53.74 -13.64
C THR A 225 -14.67 53.21 -15.08
N MET A 226 -15.73 53.23 -15.88
CA MET A 226 -15.69 52.89 -17.31
C MET A 226 -15.35 54.10 -18.21
N GLY A 227 -15.16 55.29 -17.64
CA GLY A 227 -14.83 56.52 -18.37
C GLY A 227 -16.04 57.24 -18.99
N LEU A 228 -17.27 56.96 -18.54
CA LEU A 228 -18.50 57.60 -19.02
C LEU A 228 -19.03 58.60 -17.98
N ASP A 229 -19.48 59.78 -18.43
CA ASP A 229 -20.08 60.82 -17.57
C ASP A 229 -21.45 60.37 -17.03
N PRO A 230 -21.64 60.26 -15.70
CA PRO A 230 -22.88 59.78 -15.10
C PRO A 230 -23.98 60.84 -14.96
N SER A 231 -23.70 62.13 -15.19
CA SER A 231 -24.57 63.26 -14.82
C SER A 231 -25.97 63.15 -15.43
N ALA A 232 -26.06 62.95 -16.75
CA ALA A 232 -27.33 62.82 -17.46
C ALA A 232 -28.17 61.59 -17.03
N ALA A 233 -27.51 60.51 -16.60
CA ALA A 233 -28.18 59.30 -16.14
C ALA A 233 -28.71 59.44 -14.70
N MET A 234 -27.94 60.12 -13.84
CA MET A 234 -28.33 60.43 -12.47
C MET A 234 -29.51 61.40 -12.41
N ASP A 235 -29.49 62.46 -13.23
CA ASP A 235 -30.57 63.45 -13.29
C ASP A 235 -31.90 62.83 -13.73
N ARG A 236 -31.85 61.89 -14.70
CA ARG A 236 -33.02 61.12 -15.14
C ARG A 236 -33.55 60.19 -14.06
N ALA A 237 -32.69 59.61 -13.23
CA ALA A 237 -33.11 58.73 -12.15
C ALA A 237 -33.68 59.52 -10.96
N CYS A 238 -33.06 60.65 -10.61
CA CYS A 238 -33.51 61.57 -9.55
C CYS A 238 -34.83 62.26 -9.89
N SER A 239 -35.03 62.68 -11.15
CA SER A 239 -36.30 63.28 -11.59
C SER A 239 -37.50 62.33 -11.53
N ARG A 240 -37.28 61.01 -11.57
CA ARG A 240 -38.32 59.98 -11.43
C ARG A 240 -38.69 59.64 -9.99
N SER A 241 -37.90 60.06 -8.99
CA SER A 241 -38.24 59.88 -7.58
C SER A 241 -39.24 60.94 -7.10
N ARG A 242 -40.52 60.79 -7.48
CA ARG A 242 -41.62 61.59 -6.90
C ARG A 242 -42.19 60.91 -5.64
N GLY A 243 -42.14 61.62 -4.51
CA GLY A 243 -43.09 61.54 -3.41
C GLY A 243 -42.92 60.39 -2.39
N ARG A 244 -42.00 60.52 -1.43
CA ARG A 244 -42.12 59.80 -0.14
C ARG A 244 -43.28 60.41 0.63
N LYS A 245 -44.35 59.65 0.92
CA LYS A 245 -45.36 60.03 1.92
C LYS A 245 -44.65 60.27 3.26
N ARG A 246 -44.86 61.43 3.89
CA ARG A 246 -44.50 61.67 5.30
C ARG A 246 -45.17 60.59 6.15
N GLU A 247 -44.39 59.96 7.02
CA GLU A 247 -44.88 58.96 7.97
C GLU A 247 -45.87 59.59 8.95
N ARG A 248 -46.98 58.89 9.19
CA ARG A 248 -47.90 59.16 10.30
C ARG A 248 -47.27 58.52 11.54
N SER A 249 -47.15 59.27 12.63
CA SER A 249 -46.66 58.78 13.91
C SER A 249 -47.53 57.61 14.41
N LEU A 250 -46.91 56.44 14.60
CA LEU A 250 -47.45 55.36 15.41
C LEU A 250 -46.50 55.17 16.61
N SER A 251 -46.75 55.97 17.65
CA SER A 251 -46.36 55.63 19.00
C SER A 251 -47.19 54.42 19.43
N ARG A 252 -46.55 53.23 19.50
CA ARG A 252 -46.81 52.12 20.44
C ARG A 252 -46.21 50.81 19.93
N ALA A 253 -44.98 50.56 20.35
CA ALA A 253 -44.48 49.23 20.73
C ALA A 253 -43.05 49.39 21.28
N ALA A 254 -42.91 50.20 22.35
CA ALA A 254 -41.84 50.01 23.31
C ALA A 254 -42.39 49.02 24.33
N GLY A 255 -41.95 47.76 24.21
CA GLY A 255 -42.11 46.73 25.22
C GLY A 255 -40.70 46.33 25.62
N ASP A 256 -40.28 46.90 26.73
CA ASP A 256 -39.02 46.73 27.46
C ASP A 256 -38.72 45.24 27.74
N GLY A 257 -37.44 44.89 27.67
CA GLY A 257 -36.93 43.52 27.72
C GLY A 257 -35.43 43.55 27.49
N ASP A 258 -34.74 44.11 28.47
CA ASP A 258 -33.29 44.21 28.65
C ASP A 258 -32.55 42.92 28.21
N ASP A 259 -31.86 42.97 27.06
CA ASP A 259 -30.82 42.01 26.69
C ASP A 259 -29.74 42.73 25.88
N MET A 260 -28.50 42.65 26.37
CA MET A 260 -27.38 43.51 26.01
C MET A 260 -26.97 43.37 24.53
N GLU A 261 -26.89 44.51 23.85
CA GLU A 261 -26.42 44.63 22.46
C GLU A 261 -24.95 44.19 22.30
N ILE A 262 -24.72 43.10 21.58
CA ILE A 262 -23.45 42.84 20.88
C ILE A 262 -23.73 42.80 19.37
N ASN A 263 -23.35 43.90 18.73
CA ASN A 263 -23.20 44.19 17.30
C ASN A 263 -23.58 43.10 16.27
N GLY A 264 -24.61 43.41 15.45
CA GLY A 264 -24.63 42.98 14.05
C GLY A 264 -25.94 42.38 13.53
N GLN A 265 -26.82 43.26 13.03
CA GLN A 265 -27.79 43.01 11.96
C GLN A 265 -28.26 41.55 11.74
N GLN A 266 -29.36 41.13 12.39
CA GLN A 266 -30.27 40.16 11.77
C GLN A 266 -31.73 40.56 11.98
N SER A 267 -32.33 41.09 10.90
CA SER A 267 -33.77 41.24 10.73
C SER A 267 -34.50 39.94 11.06
N ASN A 268 -35.59 40.05 11.82
CA ASN A 268 -36.58 39.02 12.17
C ASN A 268 -37.23 38.34 10.94
N LYS A 269 -36.45 37.56 10.18
CA LYS A 269 -36.89 36.80 9.00
C LYS A 269 -36.61 35.29 9.14
N LYS A 270 -36.28 34.83 10.35
CA LYS A 270 -36.06 33.40 10.67
C LYS A 270 -37.33 32.66 11.12
N LEU A 271 -38.44 33.35 11.37
CA LEU A 271 -39.69 32.71 11.82
C LEU A 271 -40.50 32.02 10.70
N ARG A 272 -40.20 32.27 9.41
CA ARG A 272 -41.03 31.80 8.29
C ARG A 272 -40.42 30.75 7.36
N ALA A 273 -39.17 30.33 7.59
CA ALA A 273 -38.46 29.36 6.74
C ALA A 273 -38.46 27.92 7.30
N ARG A 274 -39.32 27.62 8.28
CA ARG A 274 -39.39 26.31 8.97
C ARG A 274 -40.52 25.38 8.49
N SER A 275 -41.23 25.74 7.42
CA SER A 275 -42.53 25.12 7.07
C SER A 275 -42.55 24.28 5.78
N ARG A 276 -41.41 23.93 5.16
CA ARG A 276 -41.39 22.93 4.08
C ARG A 276 -40.38 21.83 4.41
N SER A 277 -40.91 20.63 4.69
CA SER A 277 -40.20 19.38 5.02
C SER A 277 -39.58 19.28 6.42
N ARG A 278 -40.43 19.07 7.45
CA ARG A 278 -40.01 18.54 8.76
C ARG A 278 -40.52 17.10 8.92
N SER A 279 -39.74 16.12 8.49
CA SER A 279 -39.68 14.80 9.14
C SER A 279 -38.49 14.67 10.09
N LYS A 280 -37.72 15.75 10.29
CA LYS A 280 -36.79 15.90 11.42
C LYS A 280 -37.25 17.08 12.27
N SER A 281 -38.06 16.81 13.27
CA SER A 281 -38.60 17.84 14.17
C SER A 281 -37.50 18.49 15.03
N ARG A 282 -36.36 17.80 15.23
CA ARG A 282 -35.23 18.23 16.06
C ARG A 282 -33.90 18.19 15.30
N ALA A 283 -32.98 19.07 15.68
CA ALA A 283 -31.63 19.07 15.12
C ALA A 283 -30.88 17.81 15.61
N PRO A 284 -30.06 17.14 14.79
CA PRO A 284 -29.33 15.94 15.19
C PRO A 284 -28.43 16.13 16.43
N GLU A 285 -27.99 17.37 16.68
CA GLU A 285 -27.08 17.73 17.77
C GLU A 285 -27.80 18.04 19.10
N GLU A 286 -29.13 18.13 19.09
CA GLU A 286 -29.94 18.42 20.27
C GLU A 286 -30.10 17.14 21.11
N VAL A 287 -29.69 17.17 22.39
CA VAL A 287 -29.83 16.03 23.31
C VAL A 287 -31.30 15.80 23.60
N THR A 288 -31.78 14.61 23.30
CA THR A 288 -33.14 14.21 23.65
C THR A 288 -33.14 13.47 24.98
N PRO A 289 -34.12 13.72 25.86
CA PRO A 289 -34.28 12.95 27.08
C PRO A 289 -34.40 11.44 26.76
N GLY A 290 -33.49 10.63 27.29
CA GLY A 290 -33.42 9.18 27.07
C GLY A 290 -32.25 8.68 26.19
N GLU A 291 -31.51 9.57 25.52
CA GLU A 291 -30.34 9.18 24.69
C GLU A 291 -29.05 8.91 25.49
N GLY A 292 -29.02 9.22 26.79
CA GLY A 292 -27.86 8.93 27.66
C GLY A 292 -26.66 9.87 27.51
N PHE A 293 -26.77 10.97 26.75
CA PHE A 293 -25.76 12.03 26.69
C PHE A 293 -26.06 13.11 27.74
N ARG A 294 -25.01 13.63 28.39
CA ARG A 294 -25.13 14.69 29.40
C ARG A 294 -25.39 16.05 28.76
N ASP A 295 -24.57 16.40 27.76
CA ASP A 295 -24.56 17.73 27.13
C ASP A 295 -24.59 17.63 25.60
N SER A 296 -24.99 18.72 24.92
CA SER A 296 -25.02 18.79 23.45
C SER A 296 -23.64 18.63 22.82
N ASP A 297 -22.58 19.06 23.51
CA ASP A 297 -21.21 18.91 23.02
C ASP A 297 -20.74 17.47 23.07
N GLN A 298 -21.13 16.70 24.11
CA GLN A 298 -20.86 15.26 24.18
C GLN A 298 -21.56 14.52 23.03
N LYS A 299 -22.78 14.94 22.65
CA LYS A 299 -23.51 14.37 21.51
C LYS A 299 -22.82 14.69 20.17
N LYS A 300 -22.33 15.91 19.99
CA LYS A 300 -21.54 16.30 18.80
C LYS A 300 -20.25 15.49 18.69
N GLU A 301 -19.55 15.27 19.80
CA GLU A 301 -18.37 14.40 19.83
C GLU A 301 -18.70 12.95 19.49
N ALA A 302 -19.83 12.42 19.98
CA ALA A 302 -20.29 11.08 19.64
C ALA A 302 -20.60 10.95 18.14
N ILE A 303 -21.26 11.95 17.54
CA ILE A 303 -21.51 12.01 16.09
C ILE A 303 -20.20 12.05 15.31
N LYS A 304 -19.21 12.85 15.74
CA LYS A 304 -17.88 12.87 15.11
C LYS A 304 -17.22 11.50 15.17
N LYS A 305 -17.20 10.84 16.34
CA LYS A 305 -16.65 9.49 16.51
C LYS A 305 -17.37 8.45 15.65
N ALA A 306 -18.69 8.55 15.52
CA ALA A 306 -19.47 7.69 14.62
C ALA A 306 -19.12 7.94 13.14
N TRP A 307 -18.84 9.17 12.75
CA TRP A 307 -18.41 9.46 11.39
C TRP A 307 -16.98 8.97 11.13
N ASP A 308 -16.09 9.13 12.11
CA ASP A 308 -14.71 8.64 12.05
C ASP A 308 -14.65 7.11 11.94
N SER A 309 -15.50 6.37 12.65
CA SER A 309 -15.54 4.90 12.55
C SER A 309 -15.96 4.41 11.16
N THR A 310 -16.79 5.17 10.44
CA THR A 310 -17.18 4.83 9.06
C THR A 310 -16.08 5.07 8.02
N LYS A 311 -15.02 5.82 8.34
CA LYS A 311 -13.95 6.13 7.37
C LYS A 311 -13.27 4.88 6.82
N MET A 312 -13.03 3.87 7.66
CA MET A 312 -12.38 2.62 7.22
C MET A 312 -13.29 1.81 6.28
N ILE A 313 -14.59 1.76 6.59
CA ILE A 313 -15.61 1.10 5.76
C ILE A 313 -15.71 1.79 4.38
N ASN A 314 -15.67 3.13 4.37
CA ASN A 314 -15.69 3.93 3.15
C ASN A 314 -14.38 3.81 2.35
N LYS A 315 -13.24 3.69 3.02
CA LYS A 315 -11.93 3.44 2.37
C LYS A 315 -11.92 2.09 1.64
N ASP A 316 -12.55 1.07 2.23
CA ASP A 316 -12.78 -0.24 1.62
C ASP A 316 -13.91 -0.23 0.55
N ALA A 317 -14.52 0.94 0.28
CA ALA A 317 -15.66 1.11 -0.64
C ALA A 317 -16.87 0.20 -0.36
N ARG A 318 -17.10 -0.13 0.92
CA ARG A 318 -18.25 -0.96 1.32
C ARG A 318 -19.54 -0.17 1.27
N ARG A 319 -20.66 -0.83 0.97
CA ARG A 319 -21.98 -0.17 0.89
C ARG A 319 -22.48 0.34 2.25
N GLY A 320 -21.98 -0.23 3.35
CA GLY A 320 -22.30 0.16 4.72
C GLY A 320 -21.82 -0.88 5.74
N GLU A 321 -22.18 -0.71 7.01
CA GLU A 321 -21.75 -1.61 8.10
C GLU A 321 -22.25 -3.07 7.98
N ALA A 322 -23.37 -3.25 7.29
CA ALA A 322 -23.97 -4.56 7.01
C ALA A 322 -23.27 -5.30 5.86
N ASP A 323 -22.44 -4.60 5.08
CA ASP A 323 -21.73 -5.18 3.95
C ASP A 323 -20.44 -5.87 4.41
N ARG A 324 -20.59 -7.16 4.72
CA ARG A 324 -19.51 -8.04 5.23
C ARG A 324 -19.20 -9.18 4.27
N VAL A 325 -19.50 -9.01 2.98
CA VAL A 325 -19.27 -10.03 1.95
C VAL A 325 -17.78 -10.21 1.73
N ILE A 326 -17.30 -11.46 1.83
CA ILE A 326 -15.90 -11.80 1.57
C ILE A 326 -15.80 -12.39 0.15
N PRO A 327 -15.20 -11.69 -0.82
CA PRO A 327 -15.04 -12.21 -2.17
C PRO A 327 -14.02 -13.35 -2.21
N THR A 328 -14.27 -14.37 -3.02
CA THR A 328 -13.33 -15.48 -3.23
C THR A 328 -12.25 -15.09 -4.24
N LEU A 329 -11.17 -14.48 -3.76
CA LEU A 329 -10.08 -13.97 -4.61
C LEU A 329 -9.39 -15.05 -5.45
N LYS A 330 -9.36 -16.29 -4.94
CA LYS A 330 -8.69 -17.43 -5.58
C LYS A 330 -9.67 -18.60 -5.77
N PRO A 331 -10.60 -18.50 -6.72
CA PRO A 331 -11.61 -19.53 -6.86
C PRO A 331 -11.00 -20.80 -7.49
N LYS A 332 -11.29 -21.95 -6.88
CA LYS A 332 -10.65 -23.24 -7.21
C LYS A 332 -10.74 -23.61 -8.69
N HIS A 333 -11.88 -23.34 -9.34
CA HIS A 333 -12.11 -23.67 -10.75
C HIS A 333 -11.28 -22.81 -11.74
N LEU A 334 -10.60 -21.75 -11.28
CA LEU A 334 -9.57 -21.02 -12.05
C LEU A 334 -8.18 -21.62 -11.87
N LEU A 335 -7.83 -22.02 -10.63
CA LEU A 335 -6.46 -22.31 -10.23
C LEU A 335 -6.14 -23.80 -10.11
N SER A 336 -7.15 -24.67 -10.21
CA SER A 336 -7.02 -26.10 -10.03
C SER A 336 -7.46 -26.85 -11.28
N GLY A 337 -6.64 -27.80 -11.71
CA GLY A 337 -6.83 -28.60 -12.92
C GLY A 337 -6.00 -28.11 -14.10
N LYS A 338 -5.76 -29.02 -15.06
CA LYS A 338 -5.13 -28.70 -16.35
C LYS A 338 -6.11 -29.05 -17.46
N ARG A 339 -6.10 -28.28 -18.55
CA ARG A 339 -6.96 -28.53 -19.72
C ARG A 339 -6.45 -29.75 -20.47
N SER A 340 -7.22 -30.83 -20.49
CA SER A 340 -6.93 -32.03 -21.28
C SER A 340 -7.50 -31.91 -22.70
N ILE A 341 -7.12 -32.85 -23.57
CA ILE A 341 -7.72 -32.97 -24.91
C ILE A 341 -9.12 -33.58 -24.76
N GLY A 342 -10.17 -32.83 -25.12
CA GLY A 342 -11.57 -33.22 -24.91
C GLY A 342 -12.47 -32.09 -24.43
N LYS A 343 -13.45 -32.41 -23.58
CA LYS A 343 -14.43 -31.44 -23.04
C LYS A 343 -13.76 -30.43 -22.12
N THR A 344 -14.03 -29.15 -22.37
CA THR A 344 -13.54 -28.01 -21.58
C THR A 344 -14.57 -27.57 -20.55
N SER A 345 -14.10 -26.99 -19.43
CA SER A 345 -14.96 -26.48 -18.35
C SER A 345 -15.52 -25.08 -18.62
N ARG A 346 -14.98 -24.38 -19.63
CA ARG A 346 -15.39 -23.04 -20.05
C ARG A 346 -15.41 -22.97 -21.57
N ARG A 347 -16.35 -22.18 -22.09
CA ARG A 347 -16.55 -21.97 -23.53
C ARG A 347 -15.37 -21.23 -24.16
#